data_AF-A0A1W9N2Q3-F1
#
_entry.id   AF-A0A1W9N2Q3-F1
#
_cell.length_a   1.000
_cell.length_b   1.000
_cell.length_c   1.000
_cell.angle_alpha   90.00
_cell.angle_beta   90.00
_cell.angle_gamma   90.00
#
_symmetry.space_group_name_H-M   'P 1'
#
loop_
_entity.id
_entity.type
_entity.pdbx_description
1 polymer ?
#
loop_
_entity_poly.entity_id
_entity_poly.type
_entity_poly.pdbx_seq_one_letter_code
_entity_poly.pdbx_strand_id
1 'polypeptide(L)'
;MIKYQDIIEAKELLNLPERASMEEIKSNYRKLISRWHPDKCNENEENCNEMTKKIIAAYKTLMVYCNQYKYSFAKEEIRKYSSDEDWWFERFGNDPLWGNVNKP
;
A
#
# COMPACT_ATOMS: atom_id res chain seq x y z
N MET A 1 19.34 -2.89 -10.80
CA MET A 1 18.34 -1.97 -11.40
C MET A 1 17.06 -2.77 -11.54
N ILE A 2 15.96 -2.34 -10.92
CA ILE A 2 14.68 -3.04 -11.01
C ILE A 2 14.09 -2.73 -12.39
N LYS A 3 13.71 -3.76 -13.15
CA LYS A 3 13.09 -3.59 -14.46
C LYS A 3 11.58 -3.41 -14.29
N TYR A 4 10.95 -2.77 -15.26
CA TYR A 4 9.49 -2.62 -15.30
C TYR A 4 8.78 -3.98 -15.19
N GLN A 5 9.29 -4.98 -15.90
CA GLN A 5 8.74 -6.34 -15.89
C GLN A 5 8.73 -6.98 -14.49
N ASP A 6 9.81 -6.78 -13.72
CA ASP A 6 9.92 -7.32 -12.34
C ASP A 6 8.84 -6.73 -11.42
N ILE A 7 8.45 -5.47 -11.65
CA ILE A 7 7.41 -4.79 -10.87
C ILE A 7 6.03 -5.33 -11.22
N ILE A 8 5.75 -5.54 -12.51
CA ILE A 8 4.47 -6.09 -12.97
C ILE A 8 4.28 -7.51 -12.46
N GLU A 9 5.29 -8.37 -12.59
CA GLU A 9 5.25 -9.74 -12.08
C GLU A 9 5.08 -9.77 -10.55
N ALA A 10 5.77 -8.88 -9.83
CA ALA A 10 5.60 -8.78 -8.38
C ALA A 10 4.20 -8.29 -7.97
N LYS A 11 3.62 -7.35 -8.72
CA LYS A 11 2.25 -6.85 -8.52
C LYS A 11 1.23 -7.98 -8.70
N GLU A 12 1.36 -8.72 -9.80
CA GLU A 12 0.48 -9.85 -10.12
C GLU A 12 0.61 -10.97 -9.10
N LEU A 13 1.84 -11.33 -8.68
CA LEU A 13 2.07 -12.36 -7.69
C LEU A 13 1.49 -12.00 -6.31
N LEU A 14 1.58 -10.72 -5.91
CA LEU A 14 0.97 -10.25 -4.66
C LEU A 14 -0.53 -9.94 -4.79
N ASN A 15 -1.13 -10.18 -5.96
CA ASN A 15 -2.53 -9.90 -6.27
C ASN A 15 -2.93 -8.46 -5.92
N LEU A 16 -2.10 -7.50 -6.36
CA LEU A 16 -2.30 -6.08 -6.10
C LEU A 16 -3.01 -5.40 -7.28
N PRO A 17 -3.89 -4.42 -7.01
CA PRO A 17 -4.44 -3.55 -8.05
C PRO A 17 -3.35 -2.64 -8.66
N GLU A 18 -3.69 -1.93 -9.74
CA GLU A 18 -2.77 -0.98 -10.39
C GLU A 18 -2.30 0.14 -9.44
N ARG A 19 -3.19 0.58 -8.55
CA ARG A 19 -2.88 1.52 -7.47
C ARG A 19 -3.10 0.84 -6.14
N ALA A 20 -2.03 0.63 -5.39
CA ALA A 20 -2.07 0.05 -4.05
C ALA A 20 -1.32 0.93 -3.06
N SER A 21 -1.87 1.08 -1.86
CA SER A 21 -1.19 1.72 -0.74
C SER A 21 -0.16 0.78 -0.11
N MET A 22 0.78 1.35 0.64
CA MET A 22 1.77 0.57 1.39
C MET A 22 1.11 -0.41 2.37
N GLU A 23 -0.05 -0.05 2.91
CA GLU A 23 -0.83 -0.92 3.80
C GLU A 23 -1.45 -2.10 3.06
N GLU A 24 -2.01 -1.87 1.88
CA GLU A 24 -2.57 -2.93 1.02
C GLU A 24 -1.50 -3.92 0.58
N ILE A 25 -0.31 -3.43 0.20
CA ILE A 25 0.86 -4.26 -0.14
C ILE A 25 1.21 -5.18 1.04
N LYS A 26 1.34 -4.62 2.25
CA LYS A 26 1.65 -5.38 3.47
C LYS A 26 0.55 -6.38 3.82
N SER A 27 -0.71 -5.99 3.68
CA SER A 27 -1.88 -6.82 3.99
C SER A 27 -1.93 -8.04 3.07
N ASN A 28 -1.81 -7.85 1.76
CA ASN A 28 -1.82 -8.95 0.80
C ASN A 28 -0.60 -9.86 0.95
N TYR A 29 0.59 -9.30 1.21
CA TYR A 29 1.77 -10.10 1.54
C TYR A 29 1.54 -11.02 2.74
N ARG A 30 1.00 -10.49 3.85
CA ARG A 30 0.71 -11.30 5.06
C ARG A 30 -0.31 -12.40 4.78
N LYS A 31 -1.35 -12.11 4.00
CA LYS A 31 -2.36 -13.09 3.59
C LYS A 31 -1.74 -14.23 2.78
N LEU A 32 -0.89 -13.90 1.81
CA LEU A 32 -0.23 -14.88 0.96
C LEU A 32 0.78 -15.74 1.73
N ILE A 33 1.59 -15.13 2.60
CA ILE A 33 2.49 -15.88 3.48
C ILE A 33 1.69 -16.82 4.38
N SER A 34 0.60 -16.37 5.00
CA SER A 34 -0.20 -17.27 5.85
C SER A 34 -0.82 -18.44 5.08
N ARG A 35 -1.01 -18.32 3.77
CA ARG A 35 -1.53 -19.41 2.90
C ARG A 35 -0.44 -20.38 2.47
N TRP A 36 0.72 -19.87 2.08
CA TRP A 36 1.79 -20.65 1.46
C TRP A 36 2.91 -21.06 2.43
N HIS A 37 2.88 -20.57 3.68
CA HIS A 37 3.88 -20.91 4.69
C HIS A 37 4.02 -22.44 4.80
N PRO A 38 5.24 -23.00 4.79
CA PRO A 38 5.46 -24.45 4.80
C PRO A 38 4.71 -25.15 5.94
N ASP A 39 4.66 -24.54 7.13
CA ASP A 39 3.94 -25.10 8.29
C ASP A 39 2.40 -25.17 8.14
N LYS A 40 1.79 -24.37 7.26
CA LYS A 40 0.32 -24.26 7.12
C LYS A 40 -0.20 -24.76 5.77
N CYS A 41 0.70 -25.02 4.85
CA CYS A 41 0.37 -25.35 3.47
C CYS A 41 0.06 -26.84 3.36
N ASN A 42 -1.14 -27.17 2.88
CA ASN A 42 -1.60 -28.55 2.68
C ASN A 42 -1.18 -29.12 1.32
N GLU A 43 -0.42 -28.37 0.52
CA GLU A 43 0.13 -28.83 -0.75
C GLU A 43 1.51 -29.49 -0.56
N ASN A 44 2.13 -29.94 -1.66
CA ASN A 44 3.50 -30.43 -1.63
C ASN A 44 4.45 -29.40 -1.00
N GLU A 45 5.25 -29.84 -0.04
CA GLU A 45 6.20 -29.00 0.71
C GLU A 45 7.13 -28.20 -0.22
N GLU A 46 7.52 -28.80 -1.35
CA GLU A 46 8.34 -28.16 -2.38
C GLU A 46 7.63 -26.97 -3.03
N ASN A 47 6.35 -27.13 -3.42
CA ASN A 47 5.53 -26.05 -3.98
C ASN A 47 5.32 -24.92 -2.97
N CYS A 48 5.05 -25.26 -1.71
CA CYS A 48 4.85 -24.27 -0.64
C CYS A 48 6.13 -23.45 -0.40
N ASN A 49 7.28 -24.11 -0.39
CA ASN A 49 8.58 -23.46 -0.24
C ASN A 49 8.93 -22.57 -1.44
N GLU A 50 8.70 -23.04 -2.67
CA GLU A 50 8.91 -22.24 -3.87
C GLU A 50 8.02 -21.01 -3.90
N MET A 51 6.72 -21.16 -3.63
CA MET A 51 5.77 -20.05 -3.62
C MET A 51 6.12 -19.03 -2.54
N THR A 52 6.46 -19.48 -1.34
CA THR A 52 6.90 -18.60 -0.25
C THR A 52 8.13 -17.78 -0.66
N LYS A 53 9.15 -18.42 -1.28
CA LYS A 53 10.33 -17.71 -1.78
C LYS A 53 9.96 -16.65 -2.84
N LYS A 54 9.08 -17.00 -3.79
CA LYS A 54 8.60 -16.06 -4.83
C LYS A 54 7.86 -14.86 -4.21
N ILE A 55 6.97 -15.10 -3.25
CA ILE A 55 6.21 -14.06 -2.55
C ILE A 55 7.15 -13.10 -1.80
N ILE A 56 8.15 -13.63 -1.09
CA ILE A 56 9.14 -12.83 -0.37
C ILE A 56 9.97 -11.98 -1.35
N ALA A 57 10.38 -12.56 -2.48
CA ALA A 57 11.13 -11.83 -3.51
C ALA A 57 10.32 -10.69 -4.12
N ALA A 58 9.07 -10.95 -4.52
CA ALA A 58 8.17 -9.93 -5.07
C ALA A 58 7.94 -8.78 -4.10
N TYR A 59 7.69 -9.08 -2.83
CA TYR A 59 7.52 -8.05 -1.79
C TYR A 59 8.77 -7.18 -1.62
N LYS A 60 9.98 -7.79 -1.65
CA LYS A 60 11.24 -7.03 -1.60
C LYS A 60 11.40 -6.11 -2.79
N THR A 61 11.10 -6.58 -4.00
CA THR A 61 11.17 -5.76 -5.23
C THR A 61 10.24 -4.55 -5.13
N LEU A 62 8.98 -4.76 -4.74
CA LEU A 62 8.02 -3.67 -4.58
C LEU A 62 8.43 -2.69 -3.47
N MET A 63 8.98 -3.19 -2.36
CA MET A 63 9.47 -2.32 -1.30
C MET A 63 10.63 -1.42 -1.75
N VAL A 64 11.58 -1.95 -2.50
CA VAL A 64 12.66 -1.13 -3.05
C VAL A 64 12.11 -0.09 -4.02
N TYR A 65 11.19 -0.48 -4.92
CA TYR A 65 10.54 0.45 -5.85
C TYR A 65 9.79 1.57 -5.12
N CYS A 66 8.93 1.22 -4.15
CA CYS A 66 8.15 2.20 -3.39
C CYS A 66 9.04 3.10 -2.52
N ASN A 67 10.11 2.58 -1.91
CA ASN A 67 11.01 3.36 -1.07
C ASN A 67 11.93 4.31 -1.87
N GLN A 68 12.10 4.08 -3.17
CA GLN A 68 12.83 5.00 -4.05
C GLN A 68 11.99 6.24 -4.42
N TYR A 69 10.68 6.19 -4.24
CA TYR A 69 9.79 7.30 -4.55
C TYR A 69 9.97 8.44 -3.53
N LYS A 70 10.32 9.63 -4.02
CA LYS A 70 10.44 10.83 -3.19
C LYS A 70 9.09 11.52 -3.11
N TYR A 71 8.52 11.58 -1.92
CA TYR A 71 7.31 12.33 -1.64
C TYR A 71 7.61 13.83 -1.62
N SER A 72 6.71 14.64 -2.19
CA SER A 72 6.76 16.08 -1.99
C SER A 72 5.70 16.51 -0.97
N PHE A 73 6.14 17.37 -0.05
CA PHE A 73 5.31 17.94 1.00
C PHE A 73 4.83 19.35 0.63
N ALA A 74 4.88 19.70 -0.67
CA ALA A 74 4.31 20.94 -1.16
C ALA A 74 2.80 20.95 -0.92
N LYS A 75 2.25 22.11 -0.53
CA LYS A 75 0.83 22.26 -0.19
C LYS A 75 -0.07 21.84 -1.34
N GLU A 76 0.35 22.12 -2.57
CA GLU A 76 -0.35 21.79 -3.81
C GLU A 76 -0.42 20.27 -4.05
N GLU A 77 0.61 19.54 -3.65
CA GLU A 77 0.66 18.07 -3.81
C GLU A 77 -0.18 17.40 -2.73
N ILE A 78 -0.07 17.85 -1.49
CA ILE A 78 -0.91 17.38 -0.38
C ILE A 78 -2.38 17.56 -0.74
N ARG A 79 -2.77 18.72 -1.27
CA ARG A 79 -4.16 19.02 -1.69
C ARG A 79 -4.73 18.08 -2.75
N LYS A 80 -3.90 17.44 -3.58
CA LYS A 80 -4.40 16.47 -4.57
C LYS A 80 -4.87 15.17 -3.93
N TYR A 81 -4.34 14.86 -2.75
CA TYR A 81 -4.61 13.63 -2.01
C TYR A 81 -5.35 13.87 -0.69
N SER A 82 -5.55 15.13 -0.29
CA SER A 82 -6.42 15.53 0.81
C SER A 82 -7.83 14.99 0.59
N SER A 83 -8.47 14.53 1.66
CA SER A 83 -9.86 14.11 1.60
C SER A 83 -10.77 15.31 1.37
N ASP A 84 -11.98 15.05 0.87
CA ASP A 84 -13.03 16.08 0.74
C ASP A 84 -13.35 16.71 2.11
N GLU A 85 -13.20 15.95 3.20
CA GLU A 85 -13.36 16.42 4.58
C GLU A 85 -12.25 17.41 4.99
N ASP A 86 -10.99 17.11 4.68
CA ASP A 86 -9.86 18.00 4.97
C ASP A 86 -9.98 19.31 4.20
N TRP A 87 -10.38 19.24 2.93
CA TRP A 87 -10.65 20.42 2.12
C TRP A 87 -11.80 21.25 2.69
N TRP A 88 -12.90 20.59 3.06
CA TRP A 88 -14.07 21.26 3.62
C TRP A 88 -13.73 21.94 4.95
N PHE A 89 -12.96 21.27 5.81
CA PHE A 89 -12.51 21.81 7.09
C PHE A 89 -11.53 22.98 6.92
N GLU A 90 -10.56 22.90 6.00
CA GLU A 90 -9.68 24.03 5.67
C GLU A 90 -10.48 25.27 5.20
N ARG A 91 -11.56 25.04 4.44
CA ARG A 91 -12.34 26.10 3.79
C ARG A 91 -13.41 26.71 4.70
N PHE A 92 -14.06 25.89 5.53
CA PHE A 92 -15.28 26.24 6.27
C PHE A 92 -15.21 25.91 7.77
N GLY A 93 -14.15 25.26 8.26
CA GLY A 93 -14.04 24.83 9.67
C GLY A 93 -13.94 25.98 10.68
N ASN A 94 -13.64 27.20 10.23
CA ASN A 94 -13.65 28.44 11.03
C ASN A 94 -14.84 29.37 10.68
N ASP A 95 -15.82 28.90 9.91
CA ASP A 95 -16.99 29.70 9.54
C ASP A 95 -17.92 29.83 10.77
N PRO A 96 -18.37 31.03 11.18
CA PRO A 96 -19.26 31.18 12.34
C PRO A 96 -20.59 30.41 12.23
N LEU A 97 -21.02 29.99 11.03
CA LEU A 97 -22.24 29.22 10.82
C LEU A 97 -22.01 27.70 10.86
N TRP A 98 -20.79 27.21 10.60
CA TRP A 98 -20.49 25.78 10.41
C TRP A 98 -19.25 25.27 11.17
N GLY A 99 -18.41 26.17 11.63
CA GLY A 99 -17.18 25.97 12.38
C GLY A 99 -17.41 26.24 13.87
N ASN A 100 -17.39 25.15 14.64
CA ASN A 100 -17.40 25.08 16.11
C ASN A 100 -17.68 26.41 16.85
N VAL A 101 -18.94 26.84 16.81
CA VAL A 101 -19.46 27.91 17.66
C VAL A 101 -19.49 27.40 19.10
N ASN A 102 -18.47 27.80 19.87
CA ASN A 102 -18.40 27.81 21.33
C ASN A 102 -18.86 26.51 22.02
N LYS A 103 -17.91 25.62 22.36
CA LYS A 103 -18.09 24.81 23.56
C LYS A 103 -17.70 25.65 24.79
N PRO A 104 -18.55 25.73 25.83
CA PRO A 104 -18.22 26.41 27.09
C PRO A 104 -17.07 25.71 27.82
#